data_AF-A0A822H4C2-F1
#
_entry.id   AF-A0A822H4C2-F1
#
_cell.length_a   1.000
_cell.length_b   1.000
_cell.length_c   1.000
_cell.angle_alpha   90.00
_cell.angle_beta   90.00
_cell.angle_gamma   90.00
#
_symmetry.space_group_name_H-M   'P 1'
#
loop_
_entity.id
_entity.type
_entity.pdbx_description
1 polymer ?
#
loop_
_entity_poly.entity_id
_entity_poly.type
_entity_poly.pdbx_seq_one_letter_code
_entity_poly.pdbx_strand_id
1 'polypeptide(L)'
;MNNFNATSDLEISTLSVAYFHRLLKRFGIVYMAIVIIFGIIGNSMSCYVFVRSKLKRLSCSSYLIALSLSDNGYLICLCLIWLENVHLYIFHNHGICQFGVYLTAVCSSLSVW
;
A
#
# COMPACT_ATOMS: atom_id res chain seq x y z
N MET A 1 2.51 -47.64 19.81
CA MET A 1 3.65 -46.76 19.52
C MET A 1 3.47 -45.85 18.30
N ASN A 2 2.38 -45.98 17.52
CA ASN A 2 2.20 -45.18 16.28
C ASN A 2 1.56 -43.79 16.51
N ASN A 3 0.88 -43.58 17.65
CA ASN A 3 0.19 -42.32 17.92
C ASN A 3 1.15 -41.19 18.34
N PHE A 4 2.34 -41.50 18.87
CA PHE A 4 3.30 -40.51 19.34
C PHE A 4 4.06 -39.84 18.18
N ASN A 5 4.42 -40.61 17.14
CA ASN A 5 5.03 -40.06 15.91
C ASN A 5 4.04 -39.17 15.14
N ALA A 6 2.79 -39.60 15.02
CA ALA A 6 1.77 -38.83 14.29
C ALA A 6 1.48 -37.47 14.96
N THR A 7 1.48 -37.39 16.29
CA THR A 7 1.30 -36.12 17.01
C THR A 7 2.51 -35.20 16.86
N SER A 8 3.75 -35.73 16.93
CA SER A 8 4.96 -34.90 16.76
C SER A 8 5.12 -34.38 15.34
N ASP A 9 4.77 -35.17 14.32
CA ASP A 9 4.82 -34.74 12.91
C ASP A 9 3.78 -33.63 12.61
N LEU A 10 2.62 -33.68 13.27
CA LEU A 10 1.58 -32.66 13.18
C LEU A 10 2.01 -31.35 13.87
N GLU A 11 2.68 -31.43 15.03
CA GLU A 11 3.22 -30.25 15.72
C GLU A 11 4.35 -29.58 14.92
N ILE A 12 5.23 -30.36 14.29
CA ILE A 12 6.29 -29.83 13.42
C ILE A 12 5.70 -29.14 12.18
N SER A 13 4.69 -29.75 11.57
CA SER A 13 4.00 -29.18 10.40
C SER A 13 3.26 -27.89 10.74
N THR A 14 2.56 -27.83 11.88
CA THR A 14 1.86 -26.61 12.33
C THR A 14 2.84 -25.50 12.73
N LEU A 15 3.95 -25.84 13.38
CA LEU A 15 5.00 -24.87 13.73
C LEU A 15 5.64 -24.27 12.48
N SER A 16 6.01 -25.09 11.48
CA SER A 16 6.62 -24.60 10.24
C SER A 16 5.70 -23.65 9.46
N VAL A 17 4.41 -23.96 9.37
CA VAL A 17 3.39 -23.09 8.74
C VAL A 17 3.24 -21.78 9.51
N ALA A 18 3.19 -21.83 10.84
CA ALA A 18 3.10 -20.63 11.67
C ALA A 18 4.35 -19.74 11.56
N TYR A 19 5.54 -20.32 11.44
CA TYR A 19 6.78 -19.58 11.20
C TYR A 19 6.78 -18.91 9.82
N PHE A 20 6.41 -19.67 8.78
CA PHE A 20 6.35 -19.16 7.41
C PHE A 20 5.36 -17.98 7.30
N HIS A 21 4.18 -18.12 7.91
CA HIS A 21 3.19 -17.05 7.94
C HIS A 21 3.71 -15.78 8.65
N ARG A 22 4.41 -15.92 9.79
CA ARG A 22 5.02 -14.76 10.48
C ARG A 22 6.10 -14.09 9.65
N LEU A 23 6.90 -14.87 8.92
CA LEU A 23 7.95 -14.36 8.07
C LEU A 23 7.36 -13.57 6.90
N LEU A 24 6.37 -14.14 6.20
CA LEU A 24 5.66 -13.46 5.12
C LEU A 24 4.99 -12.17 5.60
N LYS A 25 4.34 -12.19 6.77
CA LYS A 25 3.71 -10.99 7.32
C LYS A 25 4.73 -9.88 7.57
N ARG A 26 5.92 -10.21 8.12
CA ARG A 26 7.00 -9.23 8.33
C ARG A 26 7.55 -8.68 7.01
N PHE A 27 7.79 -9.54 6.03
CA PHE A 27 8.25 -9.09 4.71
C PHE A 27 7.21 -8.20 4.02
N GLY A 28 5.93 -8.56 4.07
CA GLY A 28 4.85 -7.78 3.47
C GLY A 28 4.75 -6.37 4.06
N ILE A 29 4.88 -6.23 5.38
CA ILE A 29 4.89 -4.93 6.06
C ILE A 29 6.07 -4.08 5.61
N VAL A 30 7.29 -4.63 5.59
CA VAL A 30 8.49 -3.87 5.18
C VAL A 30 8.42 -3.48 3.70
N TYR A 31 8.01 -4.41 2.84
CA TYR A 31 7.84 -4.18 1.40
C TYR A 31 6.83 -3.05 1.14
N MET A 32 5.67 -3.08 1.79
CA MET A 32 4.67 -2.01 1.67
C MET A 32 5.23 -0.65 2.08
N ALA A 33 5.99 -0.56 3.18
CA ALA A 33 6.61 0.69 3.61
C ALA A 33 7.55 1.27 2.55
N ILE A 34 8.37 0.42 1.93
CA ILE A 34 9.30 0.83 0.87
C ILE A 34 8.53 1.37 -0.34
N VAL A 35 7.48 0.67 -0.78
CA VAL A 35 6.64 1.11 -1.91
C VAL A 35 5.99 2.47 -1.63
N ILE A 36 5.48 2.68 -0.42
CA ILE A 36 4.87 3.96 -0.01
C ILE A 36 5.91 5.09 -0.07
N ILE A 37 7.09 4.91 0.52
CA ILE A 37 8.13 5.95 0.55
C ILE A 37 8.60 6.28 -0.87
N PHE A 38 8.95 5.26 -1.65
CA PHE A 38 9.44 5.46 -3.02
C PHE A 38 8.38 6.07 -3.93
N GLY A 39 7.13 5.65 -3.80
CA GLY A 39 6.06 6.18 -4.64
C GLY A 39 5.65 7.61 -4.26
N ILE A 40 5.67 8.00 -2.98
CA ILE A 40 5.42 9.41 -2.60
C ILE A 40 6.52 10.29 -3.17
N ILE A 41 7.79 9.88 -3.02
CA ILE A 41 8.94 10.63 -3.55
C ILE A 41 8.85 10.75 -5.07
N GLY A 42 8.62 9.64 -5.77
CA GLY A 42 8.54 9.60 -7.23
C GLY A 42 7.39 10.44 -7.77
N ASN A 43 6.18 10.26 -7.26
CA ASN A 43 5.01 10.98 -7.73
C ASN A 43 5.06 12.47 -7.38
N SER A 44 5.62 12.84 -6.21
CA SER A 44 5.83 14.24 -5.83
C SER A 44 6.88 14.92 -6.71
N MET A 45 7.98 14.24 -7.02
CA MET A 45 9.00 14.76 -7.94
C MET A 45 8.44 14.98 -9.34
N SER A 46 7.67 14.01 -9.86
CA SER A 46 6.97 14.14 -11.15
C SER A 46 6.02 15.34 -11.15
N CYS A 47 5.16 15.46 -10.14
CA CYS A 47 4.24 16.59 -10.01
C CYS A 47 4.99 17.93 -9.94
N TYR A 48 6.06 18.02 -9.15
CA TYR A 48 6.89 19.22 -9.03
C TYR A 48 7.50 19.63 -10.37
N VAL A 49 8.06 18.67 -11.12
CA VAL A 49 8.67 18.92 -12.42
C VAL A 49 7.63 19.37 -13.45
N PHE A 50 6.44 18.77 -13.48
CA PHE A 50 5.37 19.16 -14.41
C PHE A 50 4.75 20.52 -14.07
N VAL A 51 4.63 20.86 -12.79
CA VAL A 51 4.12 22.17 -12.33
C VAL A 51 5.12 23.29 -12.59
N ARG A 52 6.42 23.04 -12.41
CA ARG A 52 7.50 24.03 -12.61
C ARG A 52 7.87 24.22 -14.08
N SER A 53 7.73 23.19 -14.91
CA SER A 53 8.05 23.30 -16.33
C SER A 53 7.06 24.21 -17.05
N LYS A 54 7.54 25.10 -17.92
CA LYS A 54 6.71 26.03 -18.73
C LYS A 54 5.73 25.35 -19.71
N LEU A 55 5.63 24.02 -19.67
CA LEU A 55 4.77 23.16 -20.49
C LEU A 55 3.33 23.05 -19.96
N LYS A 56 2.94 23.85 -18.97
CA LYS A 56 1.55 23.92 -18.45
C LYS A 56 0.46 24.18 -19.52
N ARG A 57 0.84 24.60 -20.73
CA ARG A 57 -0.08 24.86 -21.87
C ARG A 57 -0.41 23.62 -22.72
N LEU A 58 0.24 22.47 -22.52
CA LEU A 58 -0.07 21.25 -23.26
C LEU A 58 -1.10 20.40 -22.49
N SER A 59 -2.20 20.00 -23.14
CA SER A 59 -3.26 19.20 -22.52
C SER A 59 -2.73 17.92 -21.83
N CYS A 60 -1.69 17.30 -22.39
CA CYS A 60 -1.07 16.10 -21.80
C CYS A 60 -0.37 16.35 -20.46
N SER A 61 0.18 17.55 -20.22
CA SER A 61 0.86 17.87 -18.96
C SER A 61 -0.15 17.98 -17.80
N SER A 62 -1.33 18.56 -18.05
CA SER A 62 -2.40 18.64 -17.03
C SER A 62 -2.93 17.26 -16.66
N TYR A 63 -3.04 16.34 -17.63
CA TYR A 63 -3.41 14.94 -17.37
C TYR A 63 -2.37 14.24 -16.48
N LEU A 64 -1.08 14.36 -16.81
CA LEU A 64 0.01 13.75 -16.04
C LEU A 64 0.09 14.30 -14.60
N ILE A 65 -0.21 15.58 -14.40
CA ILE A 65 -0.30 16.18 -13.06
C ILE A 65 -1.46 15.54 -12.27
N ALA A 66 -2.65 15.44 -12.87
CA ALA A 66 -3.81 14.82 -12.24
C ALA A 66 -3.54 13.34 -11.88
N LEU A 67 -2.90 12.59 -12.77
CA LEU A 67 -2.48 11.21 -12.55
C LEU A 67 -1.52 11.11 -11.35
N SER A 68 -0.47 11.94 -11.32
CA SER A 68 0.49 11.95 -10.20
C SER A 68 -0.12 12.35 -8.85
N LEU A 69 -1.13 13.24 -8.86
CA LEU A 69 -1.89 13.61 -7.66
C LEU A 69 -2.76 12.45 -7.16
N SER A 70 -3.40 11.72 -8.07
CA SER A 70 -4.20 10.54 -7.75
C SER A 70 -3.34 9.44 -7.12
N ASP A 71 -2.16 9.19 -7.67
CA ASP A 71 -1.21 8.19 -7.14
C ASP A 71 -0.73 8.56 -5.73
N ASN A 72 -0.41 9.83 -5.48
CA ASN A 72 -0.09 10.31 -4.12
C ASN A 72 -1.25 10.07 -3.16
N GLY A 73 -2.48 10.33 -3.59
CA GLY A 73 -3.68 10.01 -2.82
C GLY A 73 -3.74 8.53 -2.45
N TYR A 74 -3.68 7.65 -3.44
CA TYR A 74 -3.72 6.20 -3.22
C TYR A 74 -2.63 5.72 -2.27
N LEU A 75 -1.41 6.25 -2.39
CA LEU A 75 -0.31 5.96 -1.49
C LEU A 75 -0.55 6.44 -0.05
N ILE A 76 -1.22 7.57 0.15
CA ILE A 76 -1.64 8.03 1.48
C ILE A 76 -2.63 7.03 2.11
N CYS A 77 -3.59 6.52 1.34
CA CYS A 77 -4.50 5.47 1.82
C CYS A 77 -3.77 4.18 2.20
N LEU A 78 -2.85 3.72 1.36
CA LEU A 78 -1.98 2.57 1.67
C LEU A 78 -1.12 2.82 2.92
N CYS A 79 -0.61 4.03 3.10
CA CYS A 79 0.15 4.43 4.28
C CYS A 79 -0.70 4.33 5.55
N LEU A 80 -1.96 4.75 5.49
CA LEU A 80 -2.90 4.56 6.61
C LEU A 80 -3.03 3.07 6.92
N ILE A 81 -3.38 2.22 5.94
CA ILE A 81 -3.56 0.77 6.16
C ILE A 81 -2.28 0.12 6.72
N TRP A 82 -1.12 0.54 6.23
CA TRP A 82 0.17 0.08 6.75
C TRP A 82 0.37 0.47 8.22
N LEU A 83 -0.04 1.67 8.62
CA LEU A 83 0.03 2.17 9.99
C LEU A 83 -0.85 1.36 10.96
N GLU A 84 -2.00 0.86 10.49
CA GLU A 84 -2.83 -0.10 11.24
C GLU A 84 -2.03 -1.36 11.59
N ASN A 85 -1.32 -1.91 10.60
CA ASN A 85 -0.56 -3.15 10.74
C ASN A 85 0.63 -3.00 11.71
N VAL A 86 1.05 -1.77 12.00
CA VAL A 86 2.11 -1.42 12.97
C VAL A 86 1.54 -1.22 14.39
N HIS A 87 0.26 -1.55 14.63
CA HIS A 87 -0.41 -1.42 15.93
C HIS A 87 -0.54 0.02 16.45
N LEU A 88 -0.43 1.03 15.59
CA LEU A 88 -0.86 2.38 15.92
C LEU A 88 -2.38 2.45 15.70
N TYR A 89 -3.13 2.49 16.81
CA TYR A 89 -4.61 2.49 16.89
C TYR A 89 -5.29 3.76 16.32
N ILE A 90 -4.82 4.27 15.17
CA ILE A 90 -5.41 5.45 14.50
C ILE A 90 -6.71 5.05 13.75
N PHE A 91 -6.96 3.75 13.56
CA PHE A 91 -8.11 3.21 12.82
C PHE A 91 -9.45 3.20 13.55
N HIS A 92 -9.49 3.53 14.84
CA HIS A 92 -10.78 3.61 15.55
C HIS A 92 -11.61 4.84 15.13
N ASN A 93 -11.08 5.73 14.28
CA ASN A 93 -11.85 6.86 13.76
C ASN A 93 -12.58 6.51 12.45
N HIS A 94 -13.91 6.61 12.53
CA HIS A 94 -14.84 6.49 11.40
C HIS A 94 -14.46 7.51 10.30
N GLY A 95 -14.03 7.03 9.13
CA GLY A 95 -13.72 7.87 7.96
C GLY A 95 -12.62 7.33 7.05
N ILE A 96 -11.61 6.65 7.61
CA ILE A 96 -10.43 6.18 6.84
C ILE A 96 -10.80 5.09 5.82
N CYS A 97 -11.70 4.16 6.18
CA CYS A 97 -12.17 3.11 5.29
C CYS A 97 -12.96 3.67 4.09
N GLN A 98 -13.88 4.59 4.33
CA GLN A 98 -14.65 5.27 3.28
C GLN A 98 -13.75 6.10 2.37
N PHE A 99 -12.74 6.77 2.95
CA PHE A 99 -11.74 7.52 2.18
C PHE A 99 -10.92 6.62 1.26
N GLY A 100 -10.47 5.46 1.76
CA GLY A 100 -9.75 4.46 0.96
C GLY A 100 -10.56 3.95 -0.23
N VAL A 101 -11.81 3.56 -0.01
CA VAL A 101 -12.71 3.09 -1.09
C VAL A 101 -12.96 4.19 -2.13
N TYR A 102 -13.24 5.42 -1.68
CA TYR A 102 -13.47 6.55 -2.57
C TYR A 102 -12.24 6.83 -3.45
N LEU A 103 -11.05 6.84 -2.86
CA LEU A 103 -9.83 7.17 -3.58
C LEU A 103 -9.40 6.08 -4.57
N THR A 104 -9.68 4.82 -4.25
CA THR A 104 -9.43 3.70 -5.17
C THR A 104 -10.35 3.79 -6.39
N ALA A 105 -11.61 4.20 -6.21
CA ALA A 105 -12.54 4.44 -7.31
C ALA A 105 -12.12 5.62 -8.20
N VAL A 106 -11.57 6.68 -7.60
CA VAL A 106 -11.01 7.83 -8.34
C VAL A 106 -9.77 7.41 -9.15
N CYS A 107 -8.82 6.67 -8.56
CA CYS A 107 -7.66 6.14 -9.27
C CYS A 107 -8.05 5.24 -10.45
N SER A 108 -9.01 4.34 -10.26
CA SER A 108 -9.47 3.44 -11.33
C SER A 108 -10.15 4.18 -12.48
N SER A 109 -10.81 5.30 -12.19
CA SER A 109 -11.45 6.15 -13.21
C SER A 109 -10.44 7.01 -13.96
N LEU A 110 -9.37 7.46 -13.29
CA LEU A 110 -8.30 8.27 -13.88
C LEU A 110 -7.29 7.46 -14.72
N SER A 111 -7.14 6.15 -14.46
CA SER A 111 -6.27 5.26 -15.24
C SER A 111 -6.87 4.84 -16.58
N VAL A 112 -8.19 4.94 -16.76
CA VAL A 112 -8.90 4.53 -17.99
C VAL A 112 -9.03 5.68 -18.99
N TRP A 113 -9.11 6.92 -18.49
CA TRP A 113 -9.12 8.16 -19.27
C TRP A 113 -7.71 8.72 -19.45
#